data_AF-A0A7V6KSE5-F1
#
_entry.id   AF-A0A7V6KSE5-F1
#
_cell.length_a   1.000
_cell.length_b   1.000
_cell.length_c   1.000
_cell.angle_alpha   90.00
_cell.angle_beta   90.00
_cell.angle_gamma   90.00
#
_symmetry.space_group_name_H-M   'P 1'
#
loop_
_entity.id
_entity.type
_entity.pdbx_description
1 polymer ?
#
loop_
_entity_poly.entity_id
_entity_poly.type
_entity_poly.pdbx_seq_one_letter_code
_entity_poly.pdbx_strand_id
1 'polypeptide(L)'
;MIIIKEQLNVITKRRLILFVLFSILIGWALFLTIPMKGLTYGDSYSVTILAVAMFAPTLANLLTRVITREGFKDLYLKPNFKGNFKKYLLIYFGPSILIFLGGVIYFVIFPGSFDGEFTQLNAIMAQNGSIGTTAKE
;
A
#
# COMPACT_ATOMS: atom_id res chain seq x y z
N MET A 1 -17.89 33.92 -7.05
CA MET A 1 -17.75 32.67 -6.26
C MET A 1 -17.85 31.41 -7.12
N ILE A 2 -18.82 31.31 -8.05
CA ILE A 2 -19.01 30.13 -8.94
C ILE A 2 -17.80 29.89 -9.86
N ILE A 3 -17.31 30.93 -10.54
CA ILE A 3 -16.18 30.83 -11.48
C ILE A 3 -14.89 30.31 -10.80
N ILE A 4 -14.62 30.72 -9.56
CA ILE A 4 -13.44 30.26 -8.81
C ILE A 4 -13.54 28.77 -8.46
N LYS A 5 -14.72 28.28 -8.08
CA LYS A 5 -14.97 26.85 -7.83
C LYS A 5 -14.78 26.00 -9.09
N GLU A 6 -15.27 26.49 -10.23
CA GLU A 6 -15.12 25.82 -11.53
C GLU A 6 -13.63 25.63 -11.89
N GLN A 7 -12.83 26.70 -11.75
CA GLN A 7 -11.40 26.69 -12.04
C GLN A 7 -10.62 25.75 -11.10
N LEU A 8 -10.96 25.75 -9.80
CA LEU A 8 -10.38 24.81 -8.83
C LEU A 8 -10.68 23.35 -9.19
N ASN A 9 -11.90 23.06 -9.64
CA ASN A 9 -12.28 21.72 -10.10
C ASN A 9 -11.51 21.28 -11.34
N VAL A 10 -11.31 22.16 -12.32
CA VAL A 10 -10.55 21.85 -13.54
C VAL A 10 -9.09 21.55 -13.22
N ILE A 11 -8.45 22.35 -12.37
CA ILE A 11 -7.05 22.13 -11.95
C ILE A 11 -6.93 20.81 -11.17
N THR A 12 -7.85 20.55 -10.24
CA THR A 12 -7.87 19.32 -9.45
C THR A 12 -8.04 18.10 -10.35
N LYS A 13 -8.98 18.14 -11.29
CA LYS A 13 -9.21 17.07 -12.28
C LYS A 13 -7.95 16.81 -13.10
N ARG A 14 -7.29 17.86 -13.60
CA ARG A 14 -6.05 17.74 -14.36
C ARG A 14 -4.93 17.07 -13.55
N ARG A 15 -4.72 17.49 -12.29
CA ARG A 15 -3.73 16.89 -11.39
C ARG A 15 -4.02 15.43 -11.13
N LEU A 16 -5.27 15.08 -10.85
CA LEU A 16 -5.68 13.71 -10.59
C LEU A 16 -5.45 12.80 -11.81
N ILE A 17 -5.80 13.27 -13.01
CA ILE A 17 -5.53 12.53 -14.25
C ILE A 17 -4.03 12.30 -14.44
N LEU A 18 -3.20 13.34 -14.29
CA LEU A 18 -1.75 13.21 -14.43
C LEU A 18 -1.17 12.23 -13.40
N PHE A 19 -1.60 12.32 -12.15
CA PHE A 19 -1.16 11.43 -11.08
C PHE A 19 -1.49 9.96 -11.39
N VAL A 20 -2.74 9.68 -11.76
CA VAL A 20 -3.19 8.32 -12.10
C VAL A 20 -2.42 7.78 -13.29
N LEU A 21 -2.28 8.57 -14.36
CA LEU A 21 -1.52 8.16 -15.55
C LEU A 21 -0.07 7.85 -15.21
N PHE A 22 0.64 8.72 -14.50
CA PHE A 22 2.03 8.46 -14.13
C PHE A 22 2.16 7.25 -13.18
N SER A 23 1.27 7.11 -12.20
CA SER A 23 1.32 5.99 -11.26
C SER A 23 1.16 4.65 -11.98
N ILE A 24 0.22 4.57 -12.92
CA ILE A 24 0.00 3.38 -13.76
C ILE A 24 1.22 3.16 -14.64
N LEU A 25 1.65 4.15 -15.41
CA LEU A 25 2.74 3.98 -16.37
C LEU A 25 4.06 3.57 -15.69
N ILE A 26 4.43 4.22 -14.59
CA ILE A 26 5.66 3.90 -13.85
C ILE A 26 5.55 2.50 -13.23
N GLY A 27 4.41 2.18 -12.60
CA GLY A 27 4.16 0.87 -12.02
C GLY A 27 4.28 -0.23 -13.06
N TRP A 28 3.49 -0.17 -14.13
CA TRP A 28 3.52 -1.16 -15.20
C TRP A 28 4.87 -1.24 -15.90
N ALA A 29 5.55 -0.12 -16.14
CA ALA A 29 6.89 -0.13 -16.74
C ALA A 29 7.87 -0.95 -15.88
N LEU A 30 7.82 -0.83 -14.55
CA LEU A 30 8.67 -1.63 -13.64
C LEU A 30 8.21 -3.09 -13.58
N PHE A 31 6.92 -3.35 -13.38
CA PHE A 31 6.37 -4.70 -13.30
C PHE A 31 6.65 -5.54 -14.55
N LEU A 32 6.51 -4.96 -15.75
CA LEU A 32 6.73 -5.66 -17.01
C LEU A 32 8.20 -6.04 -17.25
N THR A 33 9.15 -5.43 -16.54
CA THR A 33 10.56 -5.84 -16.65
C THR A 33 10.82 -7.26 -16.12
N ILE A 34 9.98 -7.75 -15.20
CA ILE A 34 10.10 -9.09 -14.63
C ILE A 34 9.90 -10.16 -15.71
N PRO A 35 8.73 -10.25 -16.38
CA PRO A 35 8.52 -11.23 -17.45
C PRO A 35 9.41 -10.99 -18.67
N MET A 36 9.71 -9.73 -19.03
CA MET A 36 10.58 -9.42 -20.18
C MET A 36 12.01 -9.93 -19.99
N LYS A 37 12.50 -9.98 -18.74
CA LYS A 37 13.81 -10.53 -18.39
C LYS A 37 13.77 -12.02 -18.04
N GLY A 38 12.60 -12.66 -18.13
CA GLY A 38 12.41 -14.07 -17.76
C GLY A 38 12.63 -14.36 -16.27
N LEU A 39 12.42 -13.36 -15.40
CA LEU A 39 12.61 -13.53 -13.95
C LEU A 39 11.42 -14.26 -13.31
N THR A 40 11.69 -15.12 -12.33
CA THR A 40 10.65 -15.78 -11.53
C THR A 40 10.18 -14.85 -10.41
N TYR A 41 8.87 -14.77 -10.20
CA TYR A 41 8.29 -14.04 -9.07
C TYR A 41 8.69 -14.75 -7.75
N GLY A 42 9.32 -14.00 -6.84
CA GLY A 42 9.82 -14.52 -5.57
C GLY A 42 11.34 -14.53 -5.47
N ASP A 43 12.06 -14.53 -6.59
CA ASP A 43 13.52 -14.38 -6.61
C ASP A 43 13.95 -12.98 -6.15
N SER A 44 15.15 -12.86 -5.59
CA SER A 44 15.68 -11.60 -5.02
C SER A 44 15.58 -10.41 -5.99
N TYR A 45 15.83 -10.63 -7.29
CA TYR A 45 15.73 -9.59 -8.31
C TYR A 45 14.29 -9.15 -8.57
N SER A 46 13.34 -10.08 -8.66
CA SER A 46 11.92 -9.72 -8.88
C SER A 46 11.34 -9.04 -7.64
N VAL A 47 11.68 -9.51 -6.44
CA VAL A 47 11.31 -8.84 -5.17
C VAL A 47 11.86 -7.41 -5.10
N THR A 48 13.11 -7.20 -5.52
CA THR A 48 13.69 -5.85 -5.55
C THR A 48 12.96 -4.94 -6.54
N ILE A 49 12.62 -5.43 -7.73
CA ILE A 49 11.84 -4.67 -8.72
C ILE A 49 10.47 -4.30 -8.16
N LEU A 50 9.77 -5.26 -7.53
CA LEU A 50 8.47 -5.03 -6.91
C LEU A 50 8.55 -3.98 -5.79
N ALA A 51 9.56 -4.08 -4.93
CA ALA A 51 9.78 -3.11 -3.84
C ALA A 51 10.00 -1.69 -4.39
N VAL A 52 10.78 -1.55 -5.46
CA VAL A 52 10.96 -0.24 -6.13
C VAL A 52 9.64 0.24 -6.76
N ALA A 53 8.87 -0.66 -7.38
CA ALA A 53 7.58 -0.32 -7.99
C ALA A 53 6.53 0.18 -6.97
N MET A 54 6.63 -0.20 -5.69
CA MET A 54 5.76 0.33 -4.63
C MET A 54 5.88 1.86 -4.45
N PHE A 55 7.00 2.46 -4.87
CA PHE A 55 7.19 3.91 -4.84
C PHE A 55 6.66 4.63 -6.09
N ALA A 56 6.07 3.92 -7.05
CA ALA A 56 5.50 4.53 -8.26
C ALA A 56 4.47 5.65 -7.95
N PRO A 57 3.54 5.50 -6.98
CA PRO A 57 2.62 6.59 -6.64
C PRO A 57 3.34 7.82 -6.07
N THR A 58 4.40 7.62 -5.29
CA THR A 58 5.19 8.72 -4.73
C THR A 58 5.86 9.51 -5.85
N LEU A 59 6.49 8.83 -6.81
CA LEU A 59 7.13 9.46 -7.96
C LEU A 59 6.10 10.16 -8.86
N ALA A 60 4.95 9.53 -9.09
CA ALA A 60 3.84 10.13 -9.84
C ALA A 60 3.36 11.44 -9.20
N ASN A 61 3.17 11.47 -7.87
CA ASN A 61 2.78 12.68 -7.14
C ASN A 61 3.83 13.80 -7.28
N LEU A 62 5.12 13.48 -7.19
CA LEU A 62 6.20 14.45 -7.38
C LEU A 62 6.18 15.02 -8.81
N LEU A 63 6.07 14.17 -9.84
CA LEU A 63 6.01 14.60 -11.24
C LEU A 63 4.79 15.48 -11.52
N THR A 64 3.60 15.08 -11.05
CA THR A 64 2.37 15.87 -11.18
C THR A 64 2.53 17.25 -10.54
N ARG A 65 3.13 17.35 -9.36
CA ARG A 65 3.35 18.62 -8.66
C ARG A 65 4.34 19.52 -9.39
N VAL A 66 5.42 18.96 -9.92
CA VAL A 66 6.41 19.70 -10.72
C VAL A 66 5.76 20.24 -12.00
N ILE A 67 5.03 19.40 -12.73
CA ILE A 67 4.37 19.78 -14.00
C ILE A 67 3.28 20.83 -13.79
N THR A 68 2.48 20.68 -12.73
CA THR A 68 1.38 21.61 -12.44
C THR A 68 1.78 22.79 -11.56
N ARG A 69 3.07 22.89 -11.19
CA ARG A 69 3.65 23.93 -10.34
C ARG A 69 2.86 24.15 -9.04
N GLU A 70 2.39 23.07 -8.44
CA GLU A 70 1.59 23.08 -7.22
C GLU A 70 2.41 23.45 -5.98
N GLY A 71 3.71 23.13 -5.99
CA GLY A 71 4.56 23.26 -4.81
C GLY A 71 4.24 22.23 -3.72
N PHE A 72 4.61 22.55 -2.47
CA PHE A 72 4.63 21.59 -1.34
C PHE A 72 3.70 21.95 -0.18
N LYS A 73 2.91 23.03 -0.27
CA LYS A 73 2.03 23.46 0.84
C LYS A 73 0.95 22.43 1.18
N ASP A 74 0.33 21.80 0.17
CA ASP A 74 -0.80 20.88 0.36
C ASP A 74 -0.37 19.40 0.30
N LEU A 75 0.71 19.05 1.01
CA LEU A 75 1.22 17.67 1.07
C LEU A 75 0.45 16.79 2.07
N TYR A 76 -0.21 17.38 3.06
CA TYR A 76 -0.86 16.65 4.17
C TYR A 76 0.03 15.65 4.92
N LEU A 77 1.36 15.76 4.78
CA LEU A 77 2.34 14.90 5.45
C LEU A 77 2.59 15.27 6.92
N LYS A 78 2.05 16.41 7.39
CA LYS A 78 2.22 16.86 8.77
C LYS A 78 1.23 16.11 9.68
N PRO A 79 1.67 15.20 10.56
CA PRO A 79 0.76 14.55 11.49
C PRO A 79 0.22 15.56 12.50
N ASN A 80 -1.04 15.40 12.90
CA ASN A 80 -1.73 16.28 13.85
C ASN A 80 -2.18 15.49 15.09
N PHE A 81 -1.22 14.96 15.85
CA PHE A 81 -1.48 14.07 16.98
C PHE A 81 -2.20 14.74 18.16
N LYS A 82 -1.94 16.03 18.39
CA LYS A 82 -2.50 16.78 19.54
C LYS A 82 -4.02 16.82 19.44
N GLY A 83 -4.71 16.18 20.39
CA GLY A 83 -6.17 16.07 20.42
C GLY A 83 -6.79 15.05 19.44
N ASN A 84 -6.01 14.42 18.57
CA ASN A 84 -6.51 13.42 17.60
C ASN A 84 -5.91 12.01 17.77
N PHE A 85 -5.06 11.78 18.78
CA PHE A 85 -4.40 10.47 18.98
C PHE A 85 -5.38 9.28 18.96
N LYS A 86 -6.54 9.39 19.62
CA LYS A 86 -7.59 8.36 19.60
C LYS A 86 -8.11 8.06 18.19
N LYS A 87 -8.20 9.07 17.31
CA LYS A 87 -8.63 8.91 15.91
C LYS A 87 -7.57 8.16 15.10
N TYR A 88 -6.29 8.49 15.30
CA TYR A 88 -5.19 7.75 14.67
C TYR A 88 -5.21 6.29 15.08
N LEU A 89 -5.39 6.00 16.37
CA LEU A 89 -5.49 4.64 16.89
C LEU A 89 -6.67 3.89 16.27
N LEU A 90 -7.85 4.52 16.21
CA LEU A 90 -9.04 3.94 15.62
C LEU A 90 -8.88 3.65 14.12
N ILE A 91 -8.30 4.58 13.35
CA ILE A 91 -8.09 4.39 11.90
C ILE A 91 -7.05 3.31 11.65
N TYR A 92 -6.00 3.24 12.47
CA TYR A 92 -4.93 2.25 12.31
C TYR A 92 -5.39 0.85 12.68
N PHE A 93 -6.03 0.67 13.85
CA PHE A 93 -6.45 -0.65 14.35
C PHE A 93 -7.86 -1.06 13.92
N GLY A 94 -8.71 -0.10 13.50
CA GLY A 94 -10.09 -0.36 13.11
C GLY A 94 -10.23 -1.47 12.06
N PRO A 95 -9.47 -1.44 10.94
CA PRO A 95 -9.49 -2.52 9.96
C PRO A 95 -9.08 -3.87 10.55
N SER A 96 -8.04 -3.93 11.38
CA SER A 96 -7.60 -5.17 12.04
C SER A 96 -8.69 -5.75 12.94
N ILE A 97 -9.34 -4.92 13.75
CA ILE A 97 -10.46 -5.32 14.60
C ILE A 97 -11.60 -5.90 13.75
N LEU A 98 -11.92 -5.25 12.61
CA LEU A 98 -12.92 -5.73 11.67
C LEU A 98 -12.56 -7.09 11.06
N ILE A 99 -11.29 -7.29 10.70
CA ILE A 99 -10.79 -8.56 10.18
C ILE A 99 -10.94 -9.66 11.24
N PHE A 100 -10.52 -9.40 12.48
CA PHE A 100 -10.68 -10.38 13.57
C PHE A 100 -12.14 -10.69 13.84
N LEU A 101 -13.01 -9.67 13.86
CA LEU A 101 -14.45 -9.87 14.03
C LEU A 101 -15.04 -10.71 12.89
N GLY A 102 -14.64 -10.44 11.64
CA GLY A 102 -15.01 -11.24 10.49
C GLY A 102 -14.57 -12.70 10.62
N GLY A 103 -13.34 -12.93 11.09
CA GLY A 103 -12.82 -14.26 11.37
C GLY A 103 -13.60 -14.98 12.48
N VAL A 104 -13.93 -14.29 13.58
CA VAL A 104 -14.76 -14.84 14.66
C VAL A 104 -16.12 -15.25 14.13
N ILE A 105 -16.80 -14.36 13.40
CA ILE A 105 -18.11 -14.65 12.78
C ILE A 105 -18.00 -15.87 11.86
N TYR A 106 -16.97 -15.92 11.02
CA TYR A 106 -16.72 -17.05 10.13
C TYR A 106 -16.59 -18.37 10.88
N PHE A 107 -15.77 -18.45 11.92
CA PHE A 107 -15.57 -19.69 12.69
C PHE A 107 -16.76 -20.06 13.58
N VAL A 108 -17.59 -19.10 13.97
CA VAL A 108 -18.88 -19.40 14.62
C VAL A 108 -19.83 -20.10 13.65
N ILE A 109 -19.85 -19.69 12.37
CA ILE A 109 -20.67 -20.32 11.33
C ILE A 109 -20.07 -21.66 10.87
N PHE A 110 -18.73 -21.74 10.79
CA PHE A 110 -17.97 -22.90 10.30
C PHE A 110 -16.96 -23.39 11.34
N PRO A 111 -17.40 -23.96 12.48
CA PRO A 111 -16.51 -24.32 13.58
C PRO A 111 -15.48 -25.39 13.21
N GLY A 112 -15.81 -26.29 12.27
CA GLY A 112 -14.89 -27.32 11.78
C GLY A 112 -13.68 -26.78 11.00
N SER A 113 -13.70 -25.50 10.60
CA SER A 113 -12.58 -24.85 9.91
C SER A 113 -11.59 -24.17 10.87
N PHE A 114 -11.89 -24.11 12.18
CA PHE A 114 -11.03 -23.46 13.16
C PHE A 114 -9.82 -24.34 13.53
N ASP A 115 -8.61 -23.88 13.20
CA ASP A 115 -7.34 -24.53 13.52
C ASP A 115 -6.67 -23.84 14.71
N GLY A 116 -7.09 -24.21 15.93
CA GLY A 116 -6.57 -23.65 17.18
C GLY A 116 -5.12 -24.04 17.50
N GLU A 117 -4.65 -25.15 16.93
CA GLU A 117 -3.26 -25.62 17.05
C GLU A 117 -2.32 -24.93 16.06
N PHE A 118 -2.86 -24.06 15.19
CA PHE A 118 -2.12 -23.38 14.14
C PHE A 118 -1.31 -24.37 13.27
N THR A 119 -1.88 -25.55 13.02
CA THR A 119 -1.26 -26.66 12.30
C THR A 119 -0.65 -26.20 10.97
N GLN A 120 -1.41 -25.43 10.18
CA GLN A 120 -0.92 -24.92 8.90
C GLN A 120 0.21 -23.90 9.07
N LEU A 121 0.12 -23.01 10.06
CA LEU A 121 1.15 -22.02 10.32
C LEU A 121 2.45 -22.71 10.77
N ASN A 122 2.36 -23.70 11.65
CA ASN A 122 3.50 -24.50 12.11
C ASN A 122 4.16 -25.26 10.96
N ALA A 123 3.35 -25.83 10.05
CA ALA A 123 3.87 -26.48 8.84
C ALA A 123 4.62 -25.49 7.93
N ILE A 124 4.07 -24.29 7.71
CA ILE A 124 4.71 -23.24 6.91
C ILE A 124 6.02 -22.77 7.59
N MET A 125 6.04 -22.59 8.91
CA MET A 125 7.24 -22.20 9.65
C MET A 125 8.34 -23.28 9.61
N ALA A 126 7.96 -24.55 9.68
CA ALA A 126 8.88 -25.67 9.56
C ALA A 126 9.45 -25.80 8.12
N GLN A 127 8.64 -25.49 7.10
CA GLN A 127 9.05 -25.55 5.70
C GLN A 127 9.91 -24.35 5.27
N ASN A 128 9.59 -23.15 5.76
CA ASN A 128 10.19 -21.88 5.31
C ASN A 128 11.26 -21.32 6.25
N GLY A 129 11.69 -22.06 7.28
CA GLY A 129 12.81 -21.76 8.19
C GLY A 129 13.03 -20.27 8.49
N SER A 130 12.48 -19.77 9.61
CA SER A 130 12.67 -18.41 10.16
C SER A 130 13.10 -17.32 9.14
N ILE A 131 12.14 -16.75 8.40
CA ILE A 131 12.35 -15.57 7.54
C ILE A 131 12.76 -14.31 8.38
N GLY A 132 13.11 -14.46 9.66
CA GLY A 132 13.41 -13.35 10.58
C GLY A 132 14.60 -13.51 11.53
N THR A 133 15.41 -14.58 11.49
CA THR A 133 16.52 -14.75 12.48
C THR A 133 17.83 -15.30 11.89
N THR A 134 18.22 -14.88 10.69
CA THR A 134 19.64 -14.99 10.26
C THR A 134 20.25 -13.61 10.06
N ALA A 135 20.17 -12.76 11.08
CA ALA A 135 21.28 -11.86 11.37
C ALA A 135 22.25 -12.69 12.22
N LYS A 136 23.25 -13.31 11.57
CA LYS A 136 24.42 -13.79 12.29
C LYS A 136 25.20 -12.55 12.73
N GLU A 137 25.33 -12.36 14.03
CA GLU A 137 26.42 -11.57 14.61
C GLU A 137 27.78 -12.19 14.21
#